data_AF-E0PE72-F1
#
_entry.id   AF-E0PE72-F1
#
_cell.length_a   1.000
_cell.length_b   1.000
_cell.length_c   1.000
_cell.angle_alpha   90.00
_cell.angle_beta   90.00
_cell.angle_gamma   90.00
#
_symmetry.space_group_name_H-M   'P 1'
#
loop_
_entity.id
_entity.type
_entity.pdbx_description
1 polymer ?
#
loop_
_entity_poly.entity_id
_entity_poly.type
_entity_poly.pdbx_seq_one_letter_code
_entity_poly.pdbx_strand_id
1 'polypeptide(L)'
;MLLGSVAMVAFAVLISFLFPVQTRNQAVLVEVGKQVPHLIFLLFLVNASVLEEIVYRQLLWEKLVFPFVQIGVTSFLFALAHGLIQLGSWLIYSCLGVTLAVVRLKTDCMMAIVLHLLWNSLVYVLTFL
;
A
#
# COMPACT_ATOMS: atom_id res chain seq x y z
N MET A 1 -14.24 -0.81 -2.33
CA MET A 1 -13.36 -0.57 -3.49
C MET A 1 -13.29 0.90 -3.87
N LEU A 2 -14.29 1.49 -4.54
CA LEU A 2 -14.23 2.89 -5.02
C LEU A 2 -13.87 3.91 -3.92
N LEU A 3 -14.55 3.86 -2.76
CA LEU A 3 -14.27 4.76 -1.64
C LEU A 3 -12.84 4.60 -1.10
N GLY A 4 -12.32 3.36 -1.07
CA GLY A 4 -10.95 3.09 -0.64
C GLY A 4 -9.92 3.68 -1.60
N SER A 5 -10.13 3.54 -2.91
CA SER A 5 -9.29 4.15 -3.94
C SER A 5 -9.31 5.68 -3.84
N VAL A 6 -10.50 6.28 -3.73
CA VAL A 6 -10.66 7.74 -3.57
C VAL A 6 -9.95 8.23 -2.30
N ALA A 7 -10.11 7.53 -1.18
CA ALA A 7 -9.44 7.88 0.07
C ALA A 7 -7.91 7.83 -0.06
N MET A 8 -7.37 6.78 -0.67
CA MET A 8 -5.92 6.64 -0.87
C MET A 8 -5.35 7.74 -1.76
N VAL A 9 -6.03 8.09 -2.86
CA VAL A 9 -5.63 9.21 -3.71
C VAL A 9 -5.71 10.54 -2.95
N ALA A 10 -6.80 10.79 -2.24
CA ALA A 10 -6.99 12.02 -1.48
C ALA A 10 -5.92 12.21 -0.39
N PHE A 11 -5.62 11.17 0.39
CA PHE A 11 -4.57 11.22 1.40
C PHE A 11 -3.20 11.41 0.77
N ALA A 12 -2.87 10.70 -0.31
CA ALA A 12 -1.60 10.86 -0.99
C ALA A 12 -1.41 12.28 -1.51
N VAL A 13 -2.40 12.84 -2.20
CA VAL A 13 -2.37 14.23 -2.71
C VAL A 13 -2.23 15.24 -1.57
N LEU A 14 -3.03 15.08 -0.50
CA LEU A 14 -2.97 15.97 0.66
C LEU A 14 -1.59 15.94 1.32
N ILE A 15 -1.03 14.75 1.56
CA ILE A 15 0.27 14.60 2.22
C ILE A 15 1.39 15.14 1.32
N SER A 16 1.34 14.87 0.01
CA SER A 16 2.29 15.43 -0.97
C SER A 16 2.21 16.95 -1.11
N PHE A 17 1.06 17.56 -0.79
CA PHE A 17 0.94 19.02 -0.72
C PHE A 17 1.55 19.59 0.56
N LEU A 18 1.42 18.90 1.69
CA LEU A 18 1.89 19.35 3.00
C LEU A 18 3.38 19.07 3.25
N PHE A 19 3.91 18.02 2.63
CA PHE A 19 5.28 17.57 2.82
C PHE A 19 5.93 17.28 1.46
N PRO A 20 7.23 17.59 1.28
CA PRO A 20 7.96 17.05 0.14
C PRO A 20 8.05 15.54 0.31
N VAL A 21 7.39 14.75 -0.55
CA VAL A 21 7.38 13.29 -0.42
C VAL A 21 8.14 12.66 -1.59
N GLN A 22 9.18 11.90 -1.27
CA GLN A 22 9.77 10.92 -2.18
C GLN A 22 9.95 9.63 -1.39
N THR A 23 9.09 8.64 -1.64
CA THR A 23 9.21 7.37 -0.92
C THR A 23 10.44 6.62 -1.43
N ARG A 24 11.23 6.07 -0.51
CA ARG A 24 12.40 5.23 -0.87
C ARG A 24 11.97 4.05 -1.74
N ASN A 25 10.81 3.45 -1.45
CA ASN A 25 10.25 2.36 -2.24
C ASN A 25 10.04 2.81 -3.69
N GLN A 26 9.39 3.97 -3.92
CA GLN A 26 9.17 4.46 -5.27
C GLN A 26 10.48 4.73 -6.01
N ALA A 27 11.49 5.31 -5.34
CA ALA A 27 12.80 5.52 -5.96
C ALA A 27 13.47 4.20 -6.39
N VAL A 28 13.40 3.17 -5.55
CA VAL A 28 13.93 1.83 -5.88
C VAL A 28 13.15 1.18 -7.02
N LEU A 29 11.81 1.26 -6.98
CA LEU A 29 10.93 0.72 -8.01
C LEU A 29 11.16 1.39 -9.38
N VAL A 30 11.42 2.70 -9.40
CA VAL A 30 11.82 3.43 -10.62
C VAL A 30 13.10 2.86 -11.21
N GLU A 31 14.13 2.66 -10.39
CA GLU A 31 15.42 2.14 -10.87
C GLU A 31 15.32 0.68 -11.35
N VAL A 32 14.58 -0.17 -10.63
CA VAL A 32 14.33 -1.55 -11.06
C VAL A 32 13.51 -1.58 -12.35
N GLY A 33 12.46 -0.76 -12.45
CA GLY A 33 11.58 -0.71 -13.62
C GLY A 33 12.28 -0.27 -14.91
N LYS A 34 13.36 0.50 -14.81
CA LYS A 34 14.23 0.83 -15.96
C LYS A 34 15.06 -0.34 -16.47
N GLN A 35 15.26 -1.37 -15.65
CA GLN A 35 16.17 -2.49 -15.94
C GLN A 35 15.44 -3.77 -16.39
N VAL A 36 14.13 -3.85 -16.19
CA VAL A 36 13.35 -5.07 -16.45
C VAL A 36 12.20 -4.80 -17.44
N PRO A 37 11.76 -5.81 -18.22
CA PRO A 37 10.61 -5.65 -19.10
C PRO A 37 9.34 -5.30 -18.34
N HIS A 38 8.48 -4.45 -18.92
CA HIS A 38 7.24 -3.98 -18.29
C HIS A 38 6.34 -5.14 -17.80
N LEU A 39 6.22 -6.22 -18.57
CA LEU A 39 5.43 -7.40 -18.16
C LEU A 39 5.96 -8.05 -16.88
N ILE A 40 7.29 -8.19 -16.77
CA ILE A 40 7.93 -8.78 -15.59
C ILE A 40 7.74 -7.86 -14.37
N PHE A 41 7.84 -6.55 -14.57
CA PHE A 41 7.59 -5.58 -13.52
C PHE A 41 6.15 -5.63 -13.01
N LEU A 42 5.17 -5.72 -13.92
CA LEU A 42 3.75 -5.85 -13.55
C LEU A 42 3.48 -7.14 -12.76
N LEU A 43 4.08 -8.28 -13.16
CA LEU A 43 3.98 -9.52 -12.39
C LEU A 43 4.60 -9.39 -10.99
N PHE A 44 5.71 -8.66 -10.87
CA PHE A 44 6.30 -8.32 -9.57
C PHE A 44 5.34 -7.48 -8.71
N LEU A 45 4.66 -6.47 -9.28
CA LEU A 45 3.67 -5.68 -8.55
C LEU A 45 2.49 -6.52 -8.07
N VAL A 46 1.99 -7.44 -8.91
CA VAL A 46 0.95 -8.42 -8.53
C VAL A 46 1.44 -9.26 -7.35
N ASN A 47 2.64 -9.84 -7.45
CA ASN A 47 3.21 -10.66 -6.40
C ASN A 47 3.38 -9.88 -5.08
N ALA A 48 3.89 -8.64 -5.15
CA ALA A 48 4.08 -7.79 -3.98
C ALA A 48 2.73 -7.50 -3.29
N SER A 49 1.71 -7.07 -4.04
CA SER A 49 0.38 -6.80 -3.49
C SER A 49 -0.26 -8.04 -2.86
N VAL A 50 -0.12 -9.21 -3.48
CA VAL A 50 -0.64 -10.46 -2.90
C VAL A 50 0.10 -10.83 -1.62
N LEU A 51 1.43 -10.82 -1.64
CA LEU A 51 2.25 -11.22 -0.51
C LEU A 51 1.99 -10.32 0.71
N GLU A 52 2.01 -9.01 0.52
CA GLU A 52 1.82 -8.05 1.61
C GLU A 52 0.44 -8.22 2.27
N GLU A 53 -0.63 -8.32 1.48
CA GLU A 53 -1.97 -8.50 2.06
C GLU A 53 -2.16 -9.88 2.69
N ILE A 54 -1.58 -10.96 2.16
CA ILE A 54 -1.62 -12.26 2.83
C ILE A 54 -0.92 -12.18 4.19
N VAL A 55 0.27 -11.58 4.25
CA VAL A 55 1.02 -11.46 5.51
C VAL A 55 0.23 -10.65 6.53
N TYR A 56 -0.23 -9.45 6.17
CA TYR A 56 -0.81 -8.53 7.15
C TYR A 56 -2.33 -8.64 7.31
N ARG A 57 -3.10 -8.92 6.25
CA ARG A 57 -4.57 -8.92 6.24
C ARG A 57 -5.20 -10.32 6.25
N GLN A 58 -4.40 -11.37 6.08
CA GLN A 58 -4.82 -12.75 6.33
C GLN A 58 -4.12 -13.31 7.58
N LEU A 59 -2.82 -13.62 7.50
CA LEU A 59 -2.10 -14.39 8.50
C LEU A 59 -2.03 -13.68 9.85
N LEU A 60 -1.56 -12.43 9.87
CA LEU A 60 -1.49 -11.64 11.11
C LEU A 60 -2.88 -11.23 11.60
N TRP A 61 -3.77 -10.86 10.68
CA TRP A 61 -5.15 -10.44 10.98
C TRP A 61 -5.91 -11.51 11.77
N GLU A 62 -5.80 -12.78 11.37
CA GLU A 62 -6.47 -13.91 12.01
C GLU A 62 -5.93 -14.24 13.41
N LYS A 63 -4.74 -13.74 13.78
CA LYS A 63 -4.20 -13.88 15.15
C LYS A 63 -4.75 -12.84 16.12
N LEU A 64 -5.45 -11.83 15.63
CA LEU A 64 -5.96 -10.71 16.41
C LEU A 64 -7.48 -10.82 16.52
N VAL A 65 -8.03 -10.51 17.70
CA VAL A 65 -9.46 -10.70 18.00
C VAL A 65 -10.27 -9.42 17.80
N PHE A 66 -9.76 -8.28 18.24
CA PHE A 66 -10.52 -7.03 18.25
C PHE A 66 -10.31 -6.22 16.94
N PRO A 67 -11.39 -5.73 16.29
CA PRO A 67 -11.28 -5.00 15.02
C PRO A 67 -10.35 -3.78 15.06
N PHE A 68 -10.38 -3.00 16.14
CA PHE A 68 -9.49 -1.85 16.29
C PHE A 68 -8.03 -2.26 16.42
N VAL A 69 -7.75 -3.39 17.08
CA VAL A 69 -6.40 -3.95 17.21
C VAL A 69 -5.93 -4.52 15.87
N GLN A 70 -6.80 -5.21 15.14
CA GLN A 70 -6.53 -5.68 13.78
C GLN A 70 -6.10 -4.52 12.88
N ILE A 71 -6.92 -3.46 12.80
CA ILE A 71 -6.59 -2.28 11.99
C ILE A 71 -5.28 -1.64 12.46
N GLY A 72 -5.16 -1.36 13.76
CA GLY A 72 -4.01 -0.66 14.31
C GLY A 72 -2.69 -1.41 14.09
N VAL A 73 -2.62 -2.68 14.52
CA VAL A 73 -1.39 -3.48 14.46
C VAL A 73 -0.97 -3.76 13.02
N THR A 74 -1.91 -4.20 12.18
CA THR A 74 -1.59 -4.61 10.80
C THR A 74 -1.25 -3.41 9.91
N SER A 75 -1.80 -2.23 10.20
CA SER A 75 -1.43 -0.98 9.49
C SER A 75 -0.11 -0.41 9.99
N PHE A 76 0.13 -0.45 11.29
CA PHE A 76 1.38 0.03 11.89
C PHE A 76 2.58 -0.79 11.40
N LEU A 77 2.50 -2.12 11.44
CA LEU A 77 3.58 -2.99 10.97
C LEU A 77 3.80 -2.90 9.46
N PHE A 78 2.74 -2.70 8.68
CA PHE A 78 2.83 -2.42 7.25
C PHE A 78 3.61 -1.12 6.98
N ALA A 79 3.26 -0.02 7.67
CA ALA A 79 3.96 1.25 7.52
C ALA A 79 5.41 1.18 8.03
N LEU A 80 5.65 0.43 9.11
CA LEU A 80 6.99 0.22 9.66
C LEU A 80 7.90 -0.53 8.69
N ALA A 81 7.40 -1.53 7.97
CA ALA A 81 8.15 -2.28 6.96
C ALA A 81 8.63 -1.41 5.79
N HIS A 82 7.91 -0.31 5.52
CA HIS A 82 8.28 0.69 4.52
C HIS A 82 9.28 1.75 5.03
N GLY A 83 9.63 1.69 6.32
CA GLY A 83 10.65 2.53 6.96
C GLY A 83 10.14 3.87 7.51
N LEU A 84 10.91 4.44 8.43
CA LEU A 84 10.61 5.70 9.15
C LEU A 84 11.47 6.89 8.67
N ILE A 85 12.09 6.80 7.49
CA ILE A 85 13.13 7.75 7.06
C ILE A 85 12.57 9.17 6.87
N GLN A 86 11.33 9.29 6.37
CA GLN A 86 10.70 10.56 6.10
C GLN A 86 9.24 10.56 6.56
N LEU A 87 8.85 11.59 7.32
CA LEU A 87 7.51 11.71 7.90
C LEU A 87 6.40 11.60 6.85
N GLY A 88 6.51 12.35 5.75
CA GLY A 88 5.50 12.32 4.68
C GLY A 88 5.34 10.94 4.05
N SER A 89 6.45 10.23 3.78
CA SER A 89 6.41 8.85 3.28
C SER A 89 5.76 7.90 4.29
N TRP A 90 6.09 8.01 5.57
CA TRP A 90 5.50 7.19 6.63
C TRP A 90 3.99 7.46 6.80
N LEU A 91 3.56 8.71 6.67
CA LEU A 91 2.14 9.08 6.69
C LEU A 91 1.39 8.46 5.49
N ILE A 92 1.98 8.49 4.28
CA ILE A 92 1.37 7.83 3.10
C ILE A 92 1.15 6.34 3.39
N TYR A 93 2.18 5.62 3.84
CA TYR A 93 2.06 4.19 4.12
C TYR A 93 1.12 3.88 5.28
N SER A 94 1.03 4.77 6.27
CA SER A 94 0.07 4.64 7.38
C SER A 94 -1.37 4.78 6.88
N CYS A 95 -1.67 5.80 6.07
CA CYS A 95 -2.99 5.99 5.45
C CYS A 95 -3.36 4.84 4.52
N LEU A 96 -2.39 4.35 3.74
CA LEU A 96 -2.56 3.19 2.86
C LEU A 96 -2.90 1.94 3.68
N GLY A 97 -2.09 1.64 4.70
CA GLY A 97 -2.29 0.50 5.59
C GLY A 97 -3.68 0.54 6.25
N VAL A 98 -4.07 1.68 6.82
CA VAL A 98 -5.39 1.84 7.45
C VAL A 98 -6.52 1.63 6.43
N THR A 99 -6.40 2.19 5.23
CA THR A 99 -7.44 2.03 4.21
C THR A 99 -7.60 0.58 3.79
N LEU A 100 -6.49 -0.14 3.55
CA LEU A 100 -6.49 -1.56 3.22
C LEU A 100 -7.06 -2.41 4.36
N ALA A 101 -6.72 -2.09 5.61
CA ALA A 101 -7.27 -2.75 6.79
C ALA A 101 -8.78 -2.52 6.94
N VAL A 102 -9.27 -1.31 6.69
CA VAL A 102 -10.71 -1.00 6.71
C VAL A 102 -11.45 -1.75 5.59
N VAL A 103 -10.86 -1.83 4.39
CA VAL A 103 -11.44 -2.63 3.30
C VAL A 103 -11.49 -4.11 3.68
N ARG A 104 -10.40 -4.65 4.24
CA ARG A 104 -10.38 -6.03 4.76
C ARG A 104 -11.47 -6.30 5.80
N LEU A 105 -11.70 -5.35 6.72
CA LEU A 105 -12.72 -5.47 7.76
C LEU A 105 -14.14 -5.45 7.18
N LYS A 106 -14.37 -4.63 6.15
CA LYS A 106 -15.71 -4.44 5.55
C LYS A 106 -16.04 -5.44 4.45
N THR A 107 -15.03 -6.11 3.91
CA THR A 107 -15.16 -7.05 2.79
C THR A 107 -14.35 -8.32 3.09
N ASP A 108 -13.21 -8.51 2.42
CA ASP A 108 -12.35 -9.67 2.57
C ASP A 108 -10.90 -9.34 2.17
N CYS A 109 -10.01 -10.34 2.24
CA CYS A 109 -8.60 -10.18 1.87
C CYS A 109 -8.40 -10.01 0.37
N MET A 110 -9.26 -10.59 -0.47
CA MET A 110 -9.15 -10.48 -1.93
C MET A 110 -9.42 -9.04 -2.38
N MET A 111 -10.40 -8.38 -1.80
CA MET A 111 -10.70 -6.97 -2.07
C MET A 111 -9.57 -6.04 -1.61
N ALA A 112 -8.90 -6.35 -0.50
CA ALA A 112 -7.69 -5.64 -0.08
C ALA A 112 -6.55 -5.82 -1.09
N ILE A 113 -6.31 -7.06 -1.56
CA ILE A 113 -5.32 -7.36 -2.62
C ILE A 113 -5.62 -6.58 -3.90
N VAL A 114 -6.87 -6.60 -4.37
CA VAL A 114 -7.26 -5.88 -5.60
C VAL A 114 -7.04 -4.39 -5.42
N LEU A 115 -7.40 -3.81 -4.26
CA LEU A 115 -7.23 -2.38 -4.01
C LEU A 115 -5.75 -1.99 -3.97
N HIS A 116 -4.92 -2.81 -3.33
CA HIS A 116 -3.48 -2.60 -3.28
C HIS A 116 -2.86 -2.71 -4.68
N LEU A 117 -3.25 -3.72 -5.47
CA LEU A 117 -2.79 -3.86 -6.85
C LEU A 117 -3.21 -2.67 -7.72
N LEU A 118 -4.44 -2.17 -7.57
CA LEU A 118 -4.91 -0.98 -8.27
C LEU A 118 -4.06 0.24 -7.91
N TRP A 119 -3.69 0.40 -6.64
CA TRP A 119 -2.78 1.45 -6.20
C TRP A 119 -1.40 1.35 -6.85
N ASN A 120 -0.78 0.17 -6.78
CA ASN A 120 0.54 -0.06 -7.37
C ASN A 120 0.51 0.14 -8.89
N SER A 121 -0.57 -0.28 -9.56
CA SER A 121 -0.77 -0.08 -10.98
C SER A 121 -0.96 1.40 -11.34
N LEU A 122 -1.74 2.14 -10.55
CA LEU A 122 -1.94 3.58 -10.75
C LEU A 122 -0.61 4.33 -10.62
N VAL A 123 0.13 4.08 -9.53
CA VAL A 123 1.44 4.71 -9.30
C VAL A 123 2.42 4.35 -10.41
N TYR A 124 2.41 3.09 -10.87
CA TYR A 124 3.21 2.65 -12.00
C TYR A 124 2.90 3.42 -13.28
N VAL A 125 1.63 3.52 -13.67
CA VAL A 125 1.20 4.27 -14.86
C VAL A 125 1.66 5.72 -14.73
N LEU A 126 1.40 6.39 -13.61
CA LEU A 126 1.79 7.79 -13.40
C LEU A 126 3.31 8.04 -13.39
N THR A 127 4.12 6.98 -13.25
CA THR A 127 5.58 7.09 -13.14
C THR A 127 6.28 6.76 -14.45
N PHE A 128 5.77 5.80 -15.21
CA PHE A 128 6.45 5.23 -16.37
C PHE A 128 5.72 5.46 -17.70
N LEU A 129 4.46 5.92 -17.68
CA LEU A 129 3.66 6.25 -18.86
C LEU A 129 3.26 7.73 -18.82
#